data_AF-A0A6I4IKR6-F1
#
_entry.id   AF-A0A6I4IKR6-F1
#
_cell.length_a   1.000
_cell.length_b   1.000
_cell.length_c   1.000
_cell.angle_alpha   90.00
_cell.angle_beta   90.00
_cell.angle_gamma   90.00
#
_symmetry.space_group_name_H-M   'P 1'
#
loop_
_entity.id
_entity.type
_entity.pdbx_description
1 polymer ?
#
loop_
_entity_poly.entity_id
_entity_poly.type
_entity_poly.pdbx_seq_one_letter_code
_entity_poly.pdbx_strand_id
1 'polypeptide(L)' 'MKKVIFSLVFLMTTSLWSFANTNSEQVLDPSCEEAMFDAMEWALEENFDDQTVSYIGNWAYANCWLRQNSELNPSF' A
#
# COMPACT_ATOMS: atom_id res chain seq x y z
N MET A 1 -34.11 8.45 33.74
CA MET A 1 -33.77 8.46 32.29
C MET A 1 -32.30 8.83 31.99
N LYS A 2 -31.34 8.69 32.93
CA LYS A 2 -29.90 9.00 32.67
C LYS A 2 -29.05 7.78 32.31
N LYS A 3 -29.47 6.57 32.71
CA LYS A 3 -28.69 5.32 32.54
C LYS A 3 -28.82 4.68 31.14
N VAL A 4 -29.92 4.93 30.43
CA VAL A 4 -30.19 4.32 29.11
C VAL A 4 -29.38 4.98 27.99
N ILE A 5 -29.15 6.30 28.09
CA ILE A 5 -28.41 7.07 27.08
C ILE A 5 -26.92 6.67 27.06
N PHE A 6 -26.33 6.42 28.24
CA PHE A 6 -24.94 5.97 28.35
C PHE A 6 -24.69 4.62 27.67
N SER A 7 -25.68 3.73 27.72
CA SER A 7 -25.58 2.38 27.15
C SER A 7 -25.65 2.37 25.62
N LEU A 8 -26.42 3.28 25.02
CA LEU A 8 -26.51 3.44 23.57
C LEU A 8 -25.25 4.08 22.97
N VAL A 9 -24.70 5.08 23.65
CA VAL A 9 -23.42 5.70 23.24
C VAL A 9 -22.27 4.70 23.33
N PHE A 10 -22.24 3.87 24.38
CA PHE A 10 -21.22 2.84 24.56
C PHE A 10 -21.30 1.73 23.49
N LEU A 11 -22.51 1.31 23.09
CA LEU A 11 -22.69 0.33 22.01
C LEU A 11 -22.23 0.88 20.65
N MET A 12 -22.56 2.14 20.35
CA MET A 12 -22.17 2.82 19.11
C MET A 12 -20.65 2.99 19.01
N THR A 13 -19.98 3.32 20.12
CA THR A 13 -18.52 3.39 20.12
C THR A 13 -17.92 2.01 19.88
N THR A 14 -18.33 0.96 20.59
CA THR A 14 -17.77 -0.39 20.40
C THR A 14 -17.99 -0.98 19.00
N SER A 15 -19.06 -0.59 18.30
CA SER A 15 -19.23 -0.97 16.89
C SER A 15 -18.24 -0.26 15.96
N LEU A 16 -17.92 1.02 16.19
CA LEU A 16 -16.90 1.73 15.40
C LEU A 16 -15.50 1.12 15.59
N TRP A 17 -15.15 0.71 16.82
CA TRP A 17 -13.87 0.04 17.09
C TRP A 17 -13.78 -1.35 16.43
N SER A 18 -14.90 -2.04 16.23
CA SER A 18 -14.93 -3.33 15.50
C SER A 18 -14.72 -3.17 13.98
N PHE A 19 -15.15 -2.06 13.36
CA PHE A 19 -14.87 -1.78 11.95
C PHE A 19 -13.49 -1.17 11.71
N ALA A 20 -12.94 -0.43 12.69
CA ALA A 20 -11.60 0.14 12.57
C ALA A 20 -10.50 -0.93 12.60
N ASN A 21 -10.71 -2.02 13.36
CA ASN A 21 -9.71 -3.07 13.57
C ASN A 21 -9.77 -4.23 12.55
N THR A 22 -10.72 -4.19 11.60
CA THR A 22 -10.76 -5.13 10.46
C THR A 22 -9.94 -4.65 9.26
N ASN A 23 -9.40 -3.43 9.33
CA ASN A 23 -8.27 -3.06 8.49
C ASN A 23 -7.02 -3.65 9.14
N SER A 24 -6.94 -4.99 9.17
CA SER A 24 -5.66 -5.67 9.14
C SER A 24 -4.81 -4.90 8.16
N GLU A 25 -3.69 -4.36 8.64
CA GLU A 25 -2.72 -3.57 7.88
C GLU A 25 -2.85 -3.89 6.39
N GLN A 26 -3.63 -3.07 5.66
CA GLN A 26 -3.41 -2.99 4.24
C GLN A 26 -2.07 -2.28 4.19
N VAL A 27 -1.01 -3.07 4.30
CA VAL A 27 0.27 -2.73 3.71
C VAL A 27 -0.12 -2.44 2.28
N LEU A 28 -0.42 -1.18 2.00
CA LEU A 28 -0.63 -0.68 0.66
C LEU A 28 0.75 -0.87 0.04
N ASP A 29 0.98 -2.05 -0.52
CA ASP A 29 2.16 -2.31 -1.32
C ASP A 29 2.13 -1.19 -2.37
N PRO A 30 3.17 -0.34 -2.45
CA PRO A 30 3.15 0.84 -3.29
C PRO A 30 2.73 0.46 -4.70
N SER A 31 1.99 1.36 -5.36
CA SER A 31 1.54 1.08 -6.73
C SER A 31 2.74 0.77 -7.61
N CYS A 32 2.57 -0.07 -8.65
CA CYS A 32 3.69 -0.37 -9.53
C CYS A 32 4.20 0.88 -10.27
N GLU A 33 3.36 1.91 -10.46
CA GLU A 33 3.79 3.23 -10.93
C GLU A 33 4.71 3.95 -9.93
N GLU A 34 4.40 3.89 -8.64
CA GLU A 34 5.24 4.48 -7.58
C GLU A 34 6.60 3.79 -7.51
N ALA A 35 6.63 2.44 -7.54
CA ALA A 35 7.89 1.69 -7.60
C ALA A 35 8.72 2.00 -8.85
N MET A 36 8.07 2.30 -9.98
CA MET A 36 8.72 2.75 -11.20
C MET A 36 9.35 4.13 -11.02
N PHE A 37 8.59 5.10 -10.51
CA PHE A 37 9.07 6.48 -10.35
C PHE A 37 10.18 6.59 -9.30
N ASP A 38 10.09 5.86 -8.18
CA ASP A 38 11.15 5.81 -7.18
C ASP A 38 12.46 5.28 -7.77
N ALA A 39 12.38 4.21 -8.57
CA ALA A 39 13.56 3.63 -9.21
C ALA A 39 14.15 4.57 -10.28
N MET A 40 13.31 5.30 -11.00
CA MET A 40 13.74 6.33 -11.96
C MET A 40 14.39 7.53 -11.27
N GLU A 41 13.83 7.99 -10.14
CA GLU A 41 14.40 9.09 -9.35
C GLU A 41 15.78 8.73 -8.83
N TRP A 42 15.93 7.56 -8.21
CA TRP A 42 17.25 7.06 -7.80
C TRP A 42 18.22 6.99 -8.98
N ALA A 43 17.79 6.49 -10.14
CA ALA A 43 18.65 6.40 -11.31
C ALA A 43 19.10 7.77 -11.84
N LEU A 44 18.25 8.79 -11.72
CA LEU A 44 18.60 10.17 -12.05
C LEU A 44 19.59 10.76 -11.03
N GLU A 45 19.42 10.48 -9.74
CA GLU A 45 20.37 10.89 -8.69
C GLU A 45 21.78 10.29 -8.92
N GLU A 46 21.85 9.07 -9.43
CA GLU A 46 23.09 8.40 -9.85
C GLU A 46 23.65 8.91 -11.19
N ASN A 47 22.99 9.88 -11.84
CA ASN A 47 23.36 10.46 -13.14
C ASN A 47 23.42 9.44 -14.29
N PHE A 48 22.54 8.43 -14.30
CA PHE A 48 22.37 7.58 -15.47
C PHE A 48 21.75 8.36 -16.64
N ASP A 49 22.00 7.91 -17.87
CA ASP A 49 21.38 8.47 -19.06
C ASP A 49 19.87 8.14 -19.14
N ASP A 50 19.12 8.95 -19.89
CA ASP A 50 17.66 8.84 -20.01
C ASP A 50 17.19 7.45 -20.46
N GLN A 51 17.97 6.77 -21.31
CA GLN A 51 17.62 5.43 -21.79
C GLN A 51 17.77 4.42 -20.65
N THR A 52 18.86 4.48 -19.88
CA THR A 52 19.08 3.66 -18.70
C THR A 52 18.03 3.91 -17.62
N VAL A 53 17.70 5.17 -17.34
CA VAL A 53 16.62 5.54 -16.39
C VAL A 53 15.29 4.92 -16.80
N SER A 54 14.93 5.01 -18.09
CA SER A 54 13.72 4.39 -18.62
C SER A 54 13.71 2.86 -18.47
N TYR A 55 14.86 2.20 -18.69
CA TYR A 55 14.96 0.75 -18.47
C TYR A 55 14.79 0.36 -17.01
N ILE A 56 15.37 1.12 -16.09
CA ILE A 56 15.22 0.88 -14.64
C ILE A 56 13.76 1.01 -14.22
N GLY A 57 13.07 2.07 -14.67
CA GLY A 57 11.64 2.25 -14.41
C GLY A 57 10.80 1.10 -14.94
N ASN A 58 10.97 0.74 -16.22
CA ASN A 58 10.22 -0.37 -16.84
C ASN A 58 10.46 -1.70 -16.12
N TRP A 59 11.71 -1.96 -15.70
CA TRP A 59 12.06 -3.16 -14.95
C TRP A 59 11.38 -3.17 -13.56
N ALA A 60 11.40 -2.06 -12.84
CA ALA A 60 10.76 -1.95 -11.53
C ALA A 60 9.25 -2.17 -11.63
N TYR A 61 8.59 -1.53 -12.62
CA TYR A 61 7.17 -1.73 -12.88
C TYR A 61 6.85 -3.19 -13.19
N ALA A 62 7.59 -3.82 -14.10
CA ALA A 62 7.34 -5.20 -14.51
C ALA A 62 7.50 -6.18 -13.35
N ASN A 63 8.51 -6.00 -12.49
CA ASN A 63 8.70 -6.86 -11.32
C ASN A 63 7.59 -6.67 -10.28
N CYS A 64 7.18 -5.43 -10.02
CA CYS A 64 6.03 -5.16 -9.16
C CYS A 64 4.76 -5.83 -9.71
N TRP A 65 4.47 -5.64 -11.01
CA TRP A 65 3.29 -6.21 -11.64
C TRP A 65 3.31 -7.74 -11.58
N LEU A 66 4.46 -8.37 -11.86
CA LEU A 66 4.63 -9.81 -11.75
C LEU A 66 4.41 -10.30 -10.31
N ARG A 67 4.90 -9.57 -9.30
CA ARG A 67 4.66 -9.92 -7.88
C ARG A 67 3.18 -9.84 -7.52
N GLN A 68 2.48 -8.81 -7.98
CA GLN A 68 1.05 -8.63 -7.71
C GLN A 68 0.16 -9.63 -8.46
N ASN A 69 0.56 -10.06 -9.66
CA ASN A 69 -0.27 -10.88 -10.55
C ASN A 69 0.17 -12.35 -10.64
N SER A 70 1.33 -12.71 -10.09
CA SER A 70 1.72 -14.11 -9.99
C SER A 70 1.06 -14.75 -8.77
N GLU A 71 0.56 -15.97 -8.94
CA GLU A 71 0.10 -16.83 -7.84
C GLU A 71 1.22 -17.19 -6.84
N LEU A 72 2.45 -16.74 -7.12
CA LEU A 72 3.68 -16.96 -6.35
C LEU A 72 3.95 -15.81 -5.36
N ASN A 73 2.90 -15.22 -4.77
CA ASN A 73 3.06 -14.31 -3.64
C ASN A 73 3.09 -15.13 -2.33
N PRO A 74 4.26 -15.56 -1.80
CA PRO A 74 4.31 -15.97 -0.41
C PRO A 74 4.09 -14.68 0.39
N SER A 75 2.87 -14.54 0.91
CA SER A 75 2.54 -13.64 2.01
C SER A 75 3.74 -13.44 2.93
N PHE A 76 4.30 -12.22 2.92
CA PHE A 76 5.34 -11.77 3.85
C PHE A 76 4.78 -11.63 5.26
#